data_AF-A0A6N8J661-F1
#
_entry.id   AF-A0A6N8J661-F1
#
_cell.length_a   1.000
_cell.length_b   1.000
_cell.length_c   1.000
_cell.angle_alpha   90.00
_cell.angle_beta   90.00
_cell.angle_gamma   90.00
#
_symmetry.space_group_name_H-M   'P 1'
#
loop_
_entity.id
_entity.type
_entity.pdbx_description
1 polymer ?
#
loop_
_entity_poly.entity_id
_entity_poly.type
_entity_poly.pdbx_seq_one_letter_code
_entity_poly.pdbx_strand_id
1 'polypeptide(L)'
;MFLPDRKPYFNIDLDKGKPQPKKDKELIEGLTSADDNIKILALMKTLYSIRCNIVHGEKGLHQYQEILLLPAIQLLRALVPLVYKRVVA
;
A
#
# COMPACT_ATOMS: atom_id res chain seq x y z
N MET A 1 13.25 -18.43 24.37
CA MET A 1 13.58 -17.03 24.04
C MET A 1 12.40 -16.46 23.27
N PHE A 2 11.57 -15.65 23.93
CA PHE A 2 10.38 -15.05 23.31
C PHE A 2 10.81 -13.87 22.44
N LEU A 3 10.54 -13.94 21.14
CA LEU A 3 10.67 -12.77 20.26
C LEU A 3 9.43 -11.88 20.52
N PRO A 4 9.61 -10.60 20.91
CA PRO A 4 8.48 -9.72 21.18
C PRO A 4 7.71 -9.46 19.89
N ASP A 5 6.38 -9.37 20.02
CA ASP A 5 5.40 -8.92 19.04
C ASP A 5 5.99 -8.37 17.73
N ARG A 6 6.14 -9.24 16.73
CA ARG A 6 6.26 -8.78 15.34
C ARG A 6 4.89 -8.29 14.90
N LYS A 7 4.52 -7.06 15.30
CA LYS A 7 3.55 -6.30 14.52
C LYS A 7 4.08 -6.31 13.08
N PRO A 8 3.32 -6.80 12.09
CA PRO A 8 3.76 -6.72 10.71
C PRO A 8 3.87 -5.24 10.39
N TYR A 9 5.09 -4.71 10.40
CA TYR A 9 5.30 -3.34 9.97
C TYR A 9 4.85 -3.29 8.51
N PHE A 10 3.84 -2.47 8.23
CA PHE A 10 3.32 -2.25 6.89
C PHE A 10 4.34 -1.37 6.13
N ASN A 11 5.54 -1.91 5.90
CA ASN A 11 6.73 -1.25 5.38
C ASN A 11 6.61 -0.96 3.88
N ILE A 12 5.59 -0.18 3.52
CA ILE A 12 5.29 0.10 2.13
C ILE A 12 5.80 1.47 1.71
N ASP A 13 5.91 2.43 2.63
CA ASP A 13 6.63 3.67 2.38
C ASP A 13 8.10 3.49 2.77
N LEU A 14 8.95 3.37 1.75
CA LEU A 14 10.40 3.23 1.92
C LEU A 14 11.08 4.52 1.45
N ASP A 15 11.90 5.11 2.33
CA ASP A 15 12.81 6.20 1.95
C ASP A 15 14.22 5.63 1.79
N LYS A 16 14.68 5.49 0.54
CA LYS A 16 15.97 4.86 0.21
C LYS A 16 16.14 3.49 0.90
N GLY A 17 15.07 2.70 0.93
CA GLY A 17 15.03 1.37 1.56
C GLY A 17 14.87 1.39 3.09
N LYS A 18 14.76 2.55 3.74
CA LYS A 18 14.49 2.67 5.18
C LYS A 18 12.99 2.71 5.44
N PRO A 19 12.45 1.84 6.32
CA PRO A 19 11.06 1.90 6.76
C PRO A 19 10.69 3.26 7.37
N GLN A 20 9.42 3.66 7.20
CA GLN A 20 8.89 4.93 7.71
C GLN A 20 7.71 4.69 8.67
N PRO A 21 7.96 4.30 9.94
CA PRO A 21 6.91 3.81 10.85
C PRO A 21 5.77 4.79 11.10
N LYS A 22 6.05 6.09 11.12
CA LYS A 22 5.03 7.13 11.30
C LYS A 22 4.07 7.16 10.11
N LYS A 23 4.62 7.13 8.89
CA LYS A 23 3.82 7.14 7.67
C LYS A 23 3.05 5.84 7.51
N ASP A 24 3.65 4.71 7.85
CA ASP A 24 2.97 3.41 7.84
C ASP A 24 1.78 3.41 8.81
N LYS A 25 1.93 4.02 9.99
CA LYS A 25 0.83 4.20 10.95
C LYS A 25 -0.29 5.07 10.38
N GLU A 26 0.04 6.24 9.82
CA GLU A 26 -0.94 7.12 9.18
C GLU A 26 -1.68 6.40 8.03
N LEU A 27 -0.98 5.56 7.28
CA LEU A 27 -1.53 4.78 6.19
C LEU A 27 -2.49 3.69 6.69
N ILE A 28 -2.12 2.95 7.75
CA ILE A 28 -2.98 1.95 8.40
C ILE A 28 -4.25 2.58 8.97
N GLU A 29 -4.12 3.71 9.67
CA GLU A 29 -5.26 4.46 10.21
C GLU A 29 -6.21 4.90 9.09
N GLY A 30 -5.67 5.39 7.98
CA GLY A 30 -6.46 5.74 6.80
C GLY A 30 -7.17 4.54 6.16
N LEU A 31 -6.47 3.41 5.99
CA LEU A 31 -7.01 2.18 5.40
C LEU A 31 -8.14 1.56 6.25
N THR A 32 -8.09 1.76 7.57
CA THR A 32 -9.08 1.25 8.52
C THR A 32 -10.19 2.26 8.85
N SER A 33 -10.16 3.47 8.27
CA SER A 33 -11.17 4.51 8.50
C SER A 33 -12.58 4.07 8.09
N ALA A 34 -13.60 4.55 8.81
CA ALA A 34 -15.00 4.39 8.42
C ALA A 34 -15.42 5.38 7.32
N ASP A 35 -14.67 6.46 7.12
CA ASP A 35 -14.92 7.46 6.09
C ASP A 35 -14.36 6.98 4.73
N ASP A 36 -15.24 6.82 3.75
CA ASP A 36 -14.90 6.37 2.40
C ASP A 36 -13.87 7.30 1.71
N ASN A 37 -13.92 8.63 1.95
CA ASN A 37 -12.93 9.57 1.41
C ASN A 37 -11.52 9.26 1.93
N ILE A 38 -11.41 9.08 3.24
CA ILE A 38 -10.15 8.84 3.92
C ILE A 38 -9.59 7.49 3.50
N LYS A 39 -10.44 6.46 3.43
CA LYS A 39 -10.08 5.13 2.98
C LYS A 39 -9.60 5.10 1.53
N ILE A 40 -10.30 5.77 0.62
CA ILE A 40 -9.90 5.89 -0.80
C ILE A 40 -8.54 6.59 -0.91
N LEU A 41 -8.34 7.70 -0.20
CA LEU A 41 -7.06 8.42 -0.22
C LEU A 41 -5.90 7.54 0.30
N ALA A 42 -6.12 6.78 1.37
CA ALA A 42 -5.12 5.88 1.93
C ALA A 42 -4.79 4.72 0.97
N LEU A 43 -5.79 4.14 0.30
CA LEU A 43 -5.59 3.13 -0.74
C LEU A 43 -4.77 3.69 -1.91
N MET A 44 -5.07 4.89 -2.39
CA MET A 44 -4.32 5.56 -3.47
C MET A 44 -2.86 5.82 -3.09
N LYS A 45 -2.62 6.30 -1.85
CA LYS A 45 -1.25 6.48 -1.33
C LYS A 45 -0.50 5.15 -1.24
N THR A 46 -1.17 4.09 -0.78
CA THR A 46 -0.60 2.74 -0.70
C THR A 46 -0.15 2.25 -2.07
N LEU A 47 -1.00 2.40 -3.09
CA LEU A 47 -0.68 2.04 -4.47
C LEU A 47 0.47 2.88 -5.04
N TYR A 48 0.51 4.17 -4.74
CA TYR A 48 1.62 5.04 -5.12
C TYR A 48 2.94 4.56 -4.48
N SER A 49 2.94 4.20 -3.20
CA SER A 49 4.13 3.67 -2.53
C SER A 49 4.58 2.33 -3.11
N ILE A 50 3.65 1.42 -3.44
CA ILE A 50 4.00 0.18 -4.16
C ILE A 50 4.63 0.49 -5.52
N ARG A 51 4.05 1.41 -6.29
CA ARG A 51 4.62 1.84 -7.57
C ARG A 51 6.05 2.40 -7.39
N CYS A 52 6.29 3.19 -6.36
CA CYS A 52 7.63 3.73 -6.07
C CYS A 52 8.63 2.64 -5.67
N ASN A 53 8.16 1.57 -5.00
CA ASN A 53 8.99 0.42 -4.64
C ASN A 53 9.27 -0.52 -5.81
N ILE A 54 8.45 -0.50 -6.86
CA ILE A 54 8.76 -1.14 -8.14
C ILE A 54 9.81 -0.27 -8.83
N VAL A 55 11.05 -0.77 -8.87
CA VAL A 55 12.23 -0.07 -9.38
C VAL A 55 11.95 0.51 -10.78
N HIS A 56 11.90 1.84 -10.87
CA HIS A 56 11.86 2.54 -12.16
C HIS A 56 13.23 2.43 -12.81
N GLY A 57 13.43 1.45 -13.70
CA GLY A 57 14.65 1.36 -14.51
C GLY A 57 15.12 -0.04 -14.92
N GLU A 58 14.67 -1.10 -14.24
CA GLU A 58 14.95 -2.47 -14.70
C GLU A 58 13.88 -2.93 -15.68
N LYS A 59 14.29 -3.19 -16.93
CA LYS A 59 13.43 -3.78 -17.98
C LYS A 59 13.07 -5.25 -17.71
N GLY A 60 13.54 -5.83 -16.61
CA GLY A 60 13.26 -7.21 -16.20
C GLY A 60 12.15 -7.27 -15.16
N LEU A 61 11.17 -8.14 -15.39
CA LEU A 61 10.24 -8.61 -14.36
C LEU A 61 10.99 -9.59 -13.46
N HIS A 62 11.52 -9.09 -12.35
CA HIS A 62 12.18 -9.94 -11.35
C HIS A 62 11.14 -10.50 -10.38
N GLN A 63 11.36 -11.71 -9.85
CA GLN A 63 10.42 -12.38 -8.92
C GLN A 63 9.99 -11.49 -7.73
N TYR A 64 10.87 -10.61 -7.24
CA TYR A 64 10.53 -9.68 -6.16
C TYR A 64 9.49 -8.62 -6.57
N GLN A 65 9.44 -8.25 -7.85
CA GLN A 65 8.44 -7.33 -8.41
C GLN A 65 7.07 -8.02 -8.52
N GLU A 66 7.03 -9.30 -8.90
CA GLU A 66 5.79 -10.09 -8.89
C GLU A 66 5.17 -10.20 -7.49
N ILE A 67 6.02 -10.40 -6.46
CA ILE A 67 5.61 -10.44 -5.05
C ILE A 67 4.94 -9.12 -4.62
N LEU A 68 5.33 -7.98 -5.20
CA LEU A 68 4.71 -6.67 -4.93
C LEU A 68 3.49 -6.38 -5.83
N LEU A 69 3.49 -6.90 -7.06
CA LEU A 69 2.41 -6.68 -8.03
C LEU A 69 1.12 -7.38 -7.62
N LEU A 70 1.20 -8.62 -7.11
CA LEU A 70 0.01 -9.37 -6.71
C LEU A 70 -0.82 -8.65 -5.62
N PRO A 71 -0.24 -8.20 -4.50
CA PRO A 71 -1.00 -7.42 -3.51
C PRO A 71 -1.46 -6.07 -4.05
N ALA A 72 -0.70 -5.41 -4.93
CA ALA A 72 -1.13 -4.17 -5.59
C ALA A 72 -2.38 -4.37 -6.45
N ILE A 73 -2.44 -5.47 -7.21
CA ILE A 73 -3.60 -5.82 -8.05
C ILE A 73 -4.83 -6.08 -7.18
N GLN A 74 -4.68 -6.75 -6.04
CA GLN A 74 -5.80 -6.98 -5.12
C GLN A 74 -6.31 -5.68 -4.51
N LEU A 75 -5.41 -4.76 -4.12
CA LEU A 75 -5.78 -3.43 -3.64
C LEU A 75 -6.50 -2.63 -4.73
N LEU A 76 -6.04 -2.67 -5.98
CA LEU A 76 -6.70 -2.02 -7.12
C LEU A 76 -8.12 -2.57 -7.32
N ARG A 77 -8.30 -3.89 -7.28
CA ARG A 77 -9.63 -4.52 -7.41
C ARG A 77 -10.59 -4.09 -6.30
N ALA A 78 -10.09 -3.90 -5.07
CA ALA A 78 -10.89 -3.40 -3.95
C ALA A 78 -11.22 -1.90 -4.09
N LEU A 79 -10.31 -1.11 -4.67
CA LEU A 79 -10.49 0.33 -4.87
C LEU A 79 -11.52 0.65 -5.96
N VAL A 80 -11.53 -0.08 -7.07
CA VAL A 80 -12.44 0.15 -8.22
C VAL A 80 -13.91 0.33 -7.80
N PRO A 81 -14.55 -0.58 -7.04
CA PRO A 81 -15.96 -0.41 -6.65
C PRO A 81 -16.19 0.77 -5.69
N LEU A 82 -15.23 1.06 -4.80
CA LEU A 82 -15.32 2.20 -3.88
C LEU A 82 -15.29 3.54 -4.62
N VAL A 83 -14.38 3.67 -5.58
CA VAL A 83 -14.26 4.87 -6.42
C VAL A 83 -15.44 4.97 -7.39
N TYR A 84 -15.86 3.87 -8.01
CA TYR A 84 -17.01 3.85 -8.91
C TYR A 84 -18.30 4.32 -8.21
N LYS A 85 -18.58 3.81 -7.00
CA LYS A 85 -19.71 4.25 -6.17
C LYS A 85 -19.70 5.75 -5.93
N ARG A 86 -18.52 6.36 -5.80
CA ARG A 86 -18.37 7.79 -5.55
C ARG A 86 -18.54 8.65 -6.80
N VAL A 87 -18.07 8.19 -7.96
CA VAL A 87 -18.09 8.98 -9.21
C VAL A 87 -19.45 8.91 -9.90
N VAL A 88 -20.21 7.84 -9.68
CA VAL A 88 -21.52 7.61 -10.30
C VAL A 88 -22.70 7.98 -9.38
N ALA A 89 -22.43 8.29 -8.10
CA ALA A 89 -23.42 8.86 -7.18
C ALA A 89 -23.48 10.39 -7.30
#